data_AF-A0AAV9B1F7-F1
#
_entry.id   AF-A0AAV9B1F7-F1
#
_cell.length_a   1.000
_cell.length_b   1.000
_cell.length_c   1.000
_cell.angle_alpha   90.00
_cell.angle_beta   90.00
_cell.angle_gamma   90.00
#
_symmetry.space_group_name_H-M   'P 1'
#
loop_
_entity.id
_entity.type
_entity.pdbx_description
1 polymer ?
#
loop_
_entity_poly.entity_id
_entity_poly.type
_entity_poly.pdbx_seq_one_letter_code
_entity_poly.pdbx_strand_id
1 'polypeptide(L)'
;MARKPGTGRKRIEIKPIKSGEARQVCFSKRHVGIFKKASELAVMCGADVGVVTYSPSGNPFTFGHPSIDSVSDRLLGHPRVDDQLANQNHHHIVRQLNQEHLDVLNCLEEKKKIGEELKEKLMRHRFYNNYWRGGSIEELGLEQLERIRATLLDIRKVVPSPSVDLVKVAMTNPQVAQMPYHAFTATNNTTTSMVPMEDSMYQNFQSRDDSGHPK
;
A
#
# COMPACT_ATOMS: atom_id res chain seq x y z
N MET A 1 -19.09 -10.82 29.94
CA MET A 1 -19.66 -9.74 30.80
C MET A 1 -19.46 -8.41 30.10
N ALA A 2 -20.53 -7.66 29.82
CA ALA A 2 -20.43 -6.36 29.17
C ALA A 2 -19.80 -5.31 30.11
N ARG A 3 -18.76 -4.60 29.63
CA ARG A 3 -18.14 -3.51 30.40
C ARG A 3 -19.12 -2.34 30.48
N LYS A 4 -19.45 -1.89 31.69
CA LYS A 4 -20.28 -0.69 31.88
C LYS A 4 -19.57 0.52 31.25
N PRO A 5 -20.27 1.36 30.47
CA PRO A 5 -19.69 2.56 29.89
C PRO A 5 -19.27 3.53 31.01
N GLY A 6 -18.11 4.17 30.83
CA GLY A 6 -17.58 5.11 31.82
C GLY A 6 -18.48 6.33 31.97
N THR A 7 -18.60 6.85 33.20
CA THR A 7 -19.17 8.18 33.42
C THR A 7 -18.25 9.18 32.72
N GLY A 8 -18.71 9.88 31.68
CA GLY A 8 -17.88 10.73 30.84
C GLY A 8 -17.21 11.92 31.56
N ARG A 9 -16.84 12.95 30.81
CA ARG A 9 -16.17 14.13 31.38
C ARG A 9 -17.07 14.82 32.41
N LYS A 10 -16.63 14.88 33.67
CA LYS A 10 -17.32 15.61 34.75
C LYS A 10 -16.73 17.01 34.91
N ARG A 11 -17.58 17.99 35.22
CA ARG A 11 -17.14 19.32 35.65
C ARG A 11 -16.46 19.21 37.01
N ILE A 12 -15.33 19.90 37.17
CA ILE A 12 -14.62 20.01 38.45
C ILE A 12 -14.36 21.49 38.76
N GLU A 13 -14.24 21.82 40.04
CA GLU A 13 -13.89 23.16 40.49
C GLU A 13 -12.43 23.51 40.13
N ILE A 14 -12.16 24.79 39.84
CA ILE A 14 -10.81 25.29 39.58
C ILE A 14 -10.15 25.62 40.92
N LYS A 15 -9.64 24.57 41.58
CA LYS A 15 -8.88 24.63 42.82
C LYS A 15 -7.80 23.54 42.84
N PRO A 16 -6.81 23.60 43.73
CA PRO A 16 -5.80 22.56 43.85
C PRO A 16 -6.43 21.17 44.07
N ILE A 17 -6.03 20.19 43.25
CA ILE A 17 -6.49 18.80 43.39
C ILE A 17 -5.76 18.16 44.58
N LYS A 18 -6.52 17.71 45.57
CA LYS A 18 -5.98 17.13 46.82
C LYS A 18 -5.38 15.73 46.63
N SER A 19 -6.04 14.89 45.83
CA SER A 19 -5.55 13.52 45.54
C SER A 19 -4.33 13.57 44.60
N GLY A 20 -3.22 12.96 45.02
CA GLY A 20 -1.98 12.90 44.25
C GLY A 20 -2.14 12.21 42.89
N GLU A 21 -2.80 11.05 42.86
CA GLU A 21 -3.08 10.31 41.62
C GLU A 21 -3.96 11.10 40.66
N ALA A 22 -5.06 11.67 41.17
CA ALA A 22 -5.95 12.47 40.35
C ALA A 22 -5.24 13.72 39.81
N ARG A 23 -4.35 14.33 40.61
CA ARG A 23 -3.53 15.47 40.21
C ARG A 23 -2.53 15.09 39.12
N GLN A 24 -1.86 13.94 39.24
CA GLN A 24 -0.94 13.42 38.23
C GLN A 24 -1.67 13.16 36.91
N VAL A 25 -2.81 12.45 36.95
CA VAL A 25 -3.62 12.19 35.75
C VAL A 25 -4.13 13.48 35.11
N CYS A 26 -4.57 14.45 35.92
CA CYS A 26 -5.01 15.76 35.41
C CYS A 26 -3.84 16.51 34.76
N PHE A 27 -2.66 16.54 35.40
CA PHE A 27 -1.46 17.15 34.83
C PHE A 27 -1.14 16.49 33.48
N SER A 28 -1.02 15.17 33.42
CA SER A 28 -0.69 14.42 32.21
C SER A 28 -1.63 14.73 31.04
N LYS A 29 -2.93 14.91 31.30
CA LYS A 29 -3.90 15.24 30.25
C LYS A 29 -3.91 16.73 29.89
N ARG A 30 -3.82 17.61 30.89
CA ARG A 30 -3.94 19.05 30.68
C ARG A 30 -2.71 19.66 30.03
N HIS A 31 -1.48 19.29 30.44
CA HIS A 31 -0.28 19.85 29.85
C HIS A 31 -0.19 19.53 28.35
N VAL A 32 -0.51 18.29 27.94
CA VAL A 32 -0.63 17.90 26.54
C VAL A 32 -1.69 18.74 25.79
N GLY A 33 -2.86 18.92 26.40
CA GLY A 33 -3.92 19.76 25.81
C GLY A 33 -3.50 21.22 25.63
N ILE A 34 -2.76 21.78 26.60
CA ILE A 34 -2.20 23.13 26.53
C ILE A 34 -1.17 23.21 25.41
N PHE A 35 -0.25 22.25 25.30
CA PHE A 35 0.78 22.23 24.25
C PHE A 35 0.15 22.16 22.86
N LYS A 36 -0.90 21.35 22.69
CA LYS A 36 -1.65 21.31 21.44
C LYS A 36 -2.25 22.67 21.10
N LYS A 37 -2.86 23.37 22.07
CA LYS A 37 -3.41 24.70 21.85
C LYS A 37 -2.35 25.76 21.57
N ALA A 38 -1.21 25.69 22.24
CA ALA A 38 -0.06 26.55 21.96
C ALA A 38 0.47 26.35 20.53
N SER A 39 0.56 25.09 20.06
CA SER A 39 0.94 24.77 18.69
C SER A 39 -0.08 25.26 17.66
N GLU A 40 -1.38 25.04 17.89
CA GLU A 40 -2.44 25.57 17.04
C GLU A 40 -2.34 27.10 16.93
N LEU A 41 -2.18 27.80 18.05
CA LEU A 41 -2.04 29.26 18.07
C LEU A 41 -0.80 29.75 17.31
N ALA A 42 0.34 29.09 17.52
CA ALA A 42 1.59 29.43 16.86
C ALA A 42 1.45 29.32 15.33
N VAL A 43 0.85 28.23 14.84
CA VAL A 43 0.62 28.00 13.40
C VAL A 43 -0.43 28.95 12.84
N MET A 44 -1.56 29.14 13.53
CA MET A 44 -2.67 29.96 13.02
C MET A 44 -2.32 31.45 12.93
N CYS A 45 -1.59 31.96 13.91
CA CYS A 45 -1.29 33.38 14.02
C CYS A 45 0.15 33.74 13.63
N GLY A 46 1.00 32.75 13.32
CA GLY A 46 2.43 32.97 13.14
C GLY A 46 3.10 33.56 14.38
N ALA A 47 2.61 33.17 15.57
CA ALA A 47 3.04 33.75 16.84
C ALA A 47 4.21 32.97 17.46
N ASP A 48 5.17 33.70 18.03
CA ASP A 48 6.18 33.12 18.91
C ASP A 48 5.50 32.74 20.24
N VAL A 49 5.51 31.46 20.61
CA VAL A 49 4.80 30.94 21.79
C VAL A 49 5.73 30.07 22.63
N GLY A 50 5.81 30.34 23.92
CA GLY A 50 6.53 29.52 24.90
C GLY A 50 5.63 29.11 26.07
N VAL A 51 5.66 27.83 26.43
CA VAL A 51 4.92 27.29 27.59
C VAL A 51 5.87 26.43 28.42
N VAL A 52 5.93 26.69 29.73
CA VAL A 52 6.67 25.90 30.70
C VAL A 52 5.72 25.40 31.77
N THR A 53 5.71 24.10 32.05
CA THR A 53 4.91 23.48 33.11
C THR A 53 5.76 22.52 33.92
N TYR A 54 5.47 22.38 35.21
CA TYR A 54 6.17 21.45 36.09
C TYR A 54 5.23 20.33 36.51
N SER A 55 5.71 19.08 36.43
CA SER A 55 4.97 17.96 36.99
C SER A 55 4.91 18.06 38.51
N PRO A 56 3.98 17.34 39.16
CA PRO A 56 3.98 17.21 40.62
C PRO A 56 5.31 16.70 41.21
N SER A 57 6.15 16.04 40.41
CA SER A 57 7.49 15.58 40.77
C SER A 57 8.59 16.63 40.57
N GLY A 58 8.25 17.82 40.08
CA GLY A 58 9.20 18.91 39.84
C GLY A 58 9.91 18.88 38.49
N ASN A 59 9.56 17.94 37.60
CA ASN A 59 10.20 17.85 36.28
C ASN A 59 9.58 18.88 35.32
N PRO A 60 10.40 19.68 34.61
CA PRO A 60 9.90 20.64 33.63
C PRO A 60 9.44 19.94 32.34
N PHE A 61 8.37 20.46 31.76
CA PHE A 61 7.85 20.12 30.44
C PHE A 61 7.68 21.44 29.68
N THR A 62 8.28 21.54 28.51
CA THR A 62 8.31 22.76 27.72
C THR A 62 7.73 22.55 26.33
N PHE A 63 7.13 23.60 25.81
CA PHE A 63 6.77 23.74 24.40
C PHE A 63 7.23 25.13 23.94
N GLY A 64 7.83 25.21 22.77
CA GLY A 64 8.27 26.47 22.19
C GLY A 64 8.14 26.47 20.68
N HIS A 65 7.67 27.58 20.12
CA HIS A 65 7.71 27.86 18.69
C HIS A 65 8.28 29.28 18.50
N PRO A 66 9.35 29.45 17.71
CA PRO A 66 10.07 28.43 16.93
C PRO A 66 10.91 27.45 17.78
N SER A 67 11.43 27.89 18.92
CA SER A 67 12.01 27.04 19.97
C SER A 67 11.85 27.70 21.34
N ILE A 68 11.88 26.93 22.43
CA ILE A 68 11.75 27.51 23.78
C ILE A 68 12.90 28.47 24.10
N ASP A 69 14.11 28.15 23.65
CA ASP A 69 15.29 28.98 23.84
C ASP A 69 15.14 30.31 23.08
N SER A 70 14.71 30.28 21.82
CA SER A 70 14.52 31.53 21.05
C SER A 70 13.45 32.45 21.66
N VAL A 71 12.39 31.86 22.24
CA VAL A 71 11.34 32.62 22.92
C VAL A 71 11.89 33.20 24.23
N SER A 72 12.68 32.42 24.97
CA SER A 72 13.34 32.85 26.21
C SER A 72 14.34 33.96 25.96
N ASP A 73 15.21 33.83 24.96
CA ASP A 73 16.22 34.81 24.59
C ASP A 73 15.57 36.15 24.22
N ARG A 74 14.51 36.09 23.41
CA ARG A 74 13.70 37.27 23.05
C ARG A 74 13.03 37.92 24.25
N LEU A 75 12.49 37.11 25.17
CA LEU A 75 11.88 37.61 26.41
C LEU A 75 12.91 38.33 27.30
N LEU A 76 14.14 37.82 27.32
CA LEU A 76 15.27 38.39 28.07
C LEU A 76 15.94 39.57 27.35
N GLY A 77 15.43 39.99 26.19
CA GLY A 77 15.94 41.14 25.44
C GLY A 77 17.21 40.86 24.64
N HIS A 78 17.59 39.60 24.46
CA HIS A 78 18.68 39.25 23.54
C HIS A 78 18.20 39.45 22.10
N PRO A 79 19.02 40.07 21.23
CA PRO A 79 18.68 40.18 19.82
C PRO A 79 18.51 38.78 19.24
N ARG A 80 17.57 38.62 18.30
CA ARG A 80 17.48 37.39 17.51
C ARG A 80 18.85 37.16 16.88
N VAL A 81 19.55 36.13 17.35
CA VAL A 81 20.67 35.59 16.58
C VAL A 81 19.99 35.02 15.35
N ASP A 82 20.11 35.72 14.22
CA ASP A 82 19.70 35.18 12.93
C ASP A 82 20.56 33.95 12.69
N ASP A 83 20.09 32.80 13.18
CA ASP A 83 20.73 31.52 13.01
C ASP A 83 20.43 31.07 11.57
N GLN A 84 21.03 31.78 10.63
CA GLN A 84 20.93 31.56 9.20
C GLN A 84 21.27 30.10 8.86
N LEU A 85 22.17 29.48 9.64
CA LEU A 85 22.52 28.08 9.52
C LEU A 85 21.40 27.15 10.00
N ALA A 86 20.78 27.42 11.16
CA ALA A 86 19.62 26.64 11.61
C ALA A 86 18.43 26.76 10.64
N ASN A 87 18.17 27.95 10.10
CA ASN A 87 17.14 28.16 9.08
C ASN A 87 17.47 27.47 7.75
N GLN A 88 18.73 27.47 7.31
CA GLN A 88 19.18 26.73 6.13
C GLN A 88 19.02 25.22 6.32
N ASN A 89 19.39 24.70 7.48
CA ASN A 89 19.24 23.28 7.82
C ASN A 89 17.75 22.89 7.87
N HIS A 90 16.90 23.72 8.48
CA HIS A 90 15.46 23.48 8.50
C HIS A 90 14.88 23.48 7.08
N HIS A 91 15.30 24.43 6.25
CA HIS A 91 14.85 24.53 4.87
C HIS A 91 15.34 23.36 4.02
N HIS A 92 16.55 22.84 4.27
CA HIS A 92 17.08 21.65 3.62
C HIS A 92 16.28 20.39 4.02
N ILE A 93 16.06 20.17 5.31
CA ILE A 93 15.31 19.02 5.83
C ILE A 93 13.88 18.99 5.29
N VAL A 94 13.19 20.14 5.29
CA VAL A 94 11.82 20.23 4.76
C VAL A 94 11.78 19.93 3.26
N ARG A 95 12.76 20.44 2.48
CA ARG A 95 12.84 20.11 1.04
C ARG A 95 13.10 18.63 0.82
N GLN A 96 14.02 18.04 1.58
CA GLN A 96 14.34 16.61 1.49
C GLN A 96 13.12 15.74 1.80
N LEU A 97 12.42 16.01 2.92
CA LEU A 97 11.22 15.27 3.30
C LEU A 97 10.10 15.40 2.26
N ASN A 98 9.92 16.59 1.67
CA ASN A 98 8.94 16.79 0.61
C ASN A 98 9.29 15.98 -0.65
N GLN A 99 10.57 15.88 -0.99
CA GLN A 99 11.04 15.06 -2.11
C GLN A 99 10.79 13.56 -1.83
N GLU A 100 11.18 13.07 -0.65
CA GLU A 100 10.94 11.68 -0.25
C GLU A 100 9.44 11.33 -0.29
N HIS A 101 8.58 12.26 0.16
CA HIS A 101 7.13 12.09 0.10
C HIS A 101 6.61 11.98 -1.34
N LEU A 102 7.10 12.80 -2.26
CA LEU A 102 6.77 12.73 -3.69
C LEU A 102 7.22 11.40 -4.30
N ASP A 103 8.43 10.95 -3.98
CA ASP A 103 8.99 9.70 -4.49
C ASP A 103 8.16 8.48 -4.03
N VAL A 104 7.72 8.48 -2.77
CA VAL A 104 6.83 7.44 -2.24
C VAL A 104 5.48 7.43 -2.95
N LEU A 105 4.89 8.61 -3.22
CA LEU A 105 3.63 8.70 -3.96
C LEU A 105 3.76 8.15 -5.38
N ASN A 106 4.83 8.49 -6.09
CA ASN A 106 5.09 7.98 -7.44
C ASN A 106 5.27 6.45 -7.43
N CYS A 107 6.06 5.92 -6.49
CA CYS A 107 6.25 4.48 -6.32
C CYS A 107 4.93 3.75 -6.04
N LEU A 108 4.06 4.32 -5.19
CA LEU A 108 2.73 3.76 -4.94
C LEU A 108 1.86 3.73 -6.20
N GLU A 109 1.90 4.77 -7.03
CA GLU A 109 1.14 4.82 -8.27
C GLU A 109 1.62 3.78 -9.29
N GLU A 110 2.94 3.63 -9.45
CA GLU A 110 3.54 2.61 -10.31
C GLU A 110 3.18 1.20 -9.86
N LYS A 111 3.31 0.92 -8.56
CA LYS A 111 2.95 -0.39 -7.99
C LYS A 111 1.46 -0.70 -8.20
N LYS A 112 0.59 0.31 -8.11
CA LYS A 112 -0.84 0.16 -8.40
C LYS A 112 -1.08 -0.20 -9.87
N LYS A 113 -0.43 0.49 -10.82
CA LYS A 113 -0.52 0.20 -12.27
C LYS A 113 -0.07 -1.24 -12.57
N ILE A 114 1.08 -1.66 -12.02
CA ILE A 114 1.58 -3.04 -12.18
C ILE A 114 0.58 -4.05 -11.62
N GLY A 115 -0.02 -3.77 -10.47
CA GLY A 115 -1.03 -4.63 -9.87
C GLY A 115 -2.30 -4.77 -10.72
N GLU A 116 -2.75 -3.70 -11.37
CA GLU A 116 -3.88 -3.71 -12.30
C GLU A 116 -3.57 -4.50 -13.58
N GLU A 117 -2.37 -4.31 -14.15
CA GLU A 117 -1.94 -5.05 -15.34
C GLU A 117 -1.82 -6.56 -15.05
N LEU A 118 -1.26 -6.93 -13.89
CA LEU A 118 -1.17 -8.33 -13.48
C LEU A 118 -2.55 -8.95 -13.28
N LYS A 119 -3.50 -8.22 -12.69
CA LYS A 119 -4.91 -8.66 -12.59
C LYS A 119 -5.51 -8.89 -13.96
N GLU A 120 -5.30 -7.98 -14.92
CA GLU A 120 -5.82 -8.14 -16.30
C GLU A 120 -5.21 -9.37 -16.98
N LYS A 121 -3.90 -9.59 -16.86
CA LYS A 121 -3.21 -10.78 -17.39
C LYS A 121 -3.74 -12.08 -16.75
N LEU A 122 -3.93 -12.11 -15.43
CA LEU A 122 -4.52 -13.25 -14.73
C LEU A 122 -5.98 -13.49 -15.12
N MET A 123 -6.76 -12.44 -15.32
CA MET A 123 -8.16 -12.54 -15.78
C MET A 123 -8.23 -13.11 -17.19
N ARG A 124 -7.33 -12.68 -18.09
CA ARG A 124 -7.19 -13.29 -19.43
C ARG A 124 -6.79 -14.75 -19.33
N HIS A 125 -5.74 -15.07 -18.56
CA HIS A 125 -5.24 -16.44 -18.44
C HIS A 125 -6.27 -17.39 -17.82
N ARG A 126 -6.98 -16.99 -16.75
CA ARG A 126 -8.09 -17.78 -16.17
C ARG A 126 -9.22 -18.00 -17.16
N PHE A 127 -9.57 -16.98 -17.95
CA PHE A 127 -10.61 -17.11 -18.97
C PHE A 127 -10.21 -18.09 -20.09
N TYR A 128 -8.98 -18.02 -20.60
CA TYR A 128 -8.51 -18.97 -21.62
C TYR A 128 -8.36 -20.40 -21.08
N ASN A 129 -7.83 -20.57 -19.87
CA ASN A 129 -7.53 -21.90 -19.33
C ASN A 129 -8.80 -22.65 -18.87
N ASN A 130 -9.74 -21.96 -18.21
CA ASN A 130 -10.92 -22.62 -17.67
C ASN A 130 -12.02 -22.86 -18.71
N TYR A 131 -12.11 -22.08 -19.80
CA TYR A 131 -13.26 -22.18 -20.73
C TYR A 131 -12.89 -22.78 -22.10
N TRP A 132 -11.75 -22.41 -22.68
CA TRP A 132 -11.34 -22.93 -23.99
C TRP A 132 -10.66 -24.30 -23.92
N ARG A 133 -10.12 -24.68 -22.75
CA ARG A 133 -9.36 -25.93 -22.56
C ARG A 133 -10.10 -27.02 -21.75
N GLY A 134 -11.36 -26.82 -21.36
CA GLY A 134 -12.16 -27.89 -20.75
C GLY A 134 -13.31 -27.54 -19.78
N GLY A 135 -13.79 -26.30 -19.71
CA GLY A 135 -14.95 -25.94 -18.87
C GLY A 135 -16.28 -26.14 -19.59
N SER A 136 -17.30 -26.64 -18.88
CA SER A 136 -18.66 -26.75 -19.44
C SER A 136 -19.28 -25.37 -19.64
N ILE A 137 -19.86 -25.12 -20.82
CA ILE A 137 -20.58 -23.88 -21.13
C ILE A 137 -21.79 -23.67 -20.20
N GLU A 138 -22.30 -24.76 -19.63
CA GLU A 138 -23.52 -24.80 -18.81
C GLU A 138 -23.33 -24.21 -17.40
N GLU A 139 -22.08 -24.02 -16.97
CA GLU A 139 -21.72 -23.49 -15.64
C GLU A 139 -21.44 -21.97 -15.65
N LEU A 140 -21.69 -21.29 -16.77
CA LEU A 140 -21.40 -19.87 -16.97
C LEU A 140 -22.56 -18.95 -16.55
N GLY A 141 -22.23 -17.90 -15.79
CA GLY A 141 -23.13 -16.78 -15.53
C GLY A 141 -23.25 -15.81 -16.72
N LEU A 142 -24.28 -14.96 -16.69
CA LEU A 142 -24.68 -14.10 -17.82
C LEU A 142 -23.56 -13.15 -18.29
N GLU A 143 -22.85 -12.50 -17.38
CA GLU A 143 -21.73 -11.60 -17.72
C GLU A 143 -20.57 -12.33 -18.41
N GLN A 144 -20.35 -13.61 -18.07
CA GLN A 144 -19.29 -14.39 -18.68
C GLN A 144 -19.69 -14.86 -20.08
N LEU A 145 -20.97 -15.18 -20.29
CA LEU A 145 -21.52 -15.55 -21.59
C LEU A 145 -21.52 -14.38 -22.58
N GLU A 146 -21.82 -13.16 -22.12
CA GLU A 146 -21.73 -11.94 -22.93
C GLU A 146 -20.29 -11.67 -23.39
N ARG A 147 -19.30 -11.90 -22.52
CA ARG A 147 -17.87 -11.76 -22.89
C ARG A 147 -17.45 -12.82 -23.91
N ILE A 148 -17.88 -14.07 -23.77
CA ILE A 148 -17.60 -15.11 -24.77
C ILE A 148 -18.20 -14.73 -26.12
N ARG A 149 -19.46 -14.31 -26.14
CA ARG A 149 -20.13 -13.84 -27.35
C ARG A 149 -19.37 -12.70 -28.03
N ALA A 150 -18.91 -11.71 -27.27
CA ALA A 150 -18.11 -10.61 -27.80
C ALA A 150 -16.82 -11.11 -28.46
N THR A 151 -16.06 -11.99 -27.77
CA THR A 151 -14.82 -12.56 -28.33
C THR A 151 -15.05 -13.39 -29.60
N LEU A 152 -16.13 -14.17 -29.66
CA LEU A 152 -16.50 -14.95 -30.85
C LEU A 152 -16.87 -14.05 -32.03
N LEU A 153 -17.57 -12.93 -31.77
CA LEU A 153 -17.89 -11.95 -32.79
C LEU A 153 -16.63 -11.28 -33.35
N ASP A 154 -15.63 -11.03 -32.51
CA ASP A 154 -14.36 -10.47 -32.95
C ASP A 154 -13.52 -11.47 -33.75
N ILE A 155 -13.47 -12.75 -33.33
CA ILE A 155 -12.83 -13.81 -34.10
C ILE A 155 -13.50 -13.97 -35.47
N ARG A 156 -14.84 -13.95 -35.52
CA ARG A 156 -15.60 -14.05 -36.79
C ARG A 156 -15.26 -12.94 -37.79
N LYS A 157 -14.89 -11.75 -37.33
CA LYS A 157 -14.46 -10.65 -38.22
C LYS A 157 -13.11 -10.92 -38.87
N VAL A 158 -12.26 -11.71 -38.21
CA VAL A 158 -10.89 -12.01 -38.65
C VAL A 158 -10.84 -13.30 -39.49
N VAL A 159 -11.79 -14.23 -39.29
CA VAL A 159 -11.84 -15.50 -40.04
C VAL A 159 -12.50 -15.32 -41.42
N PRO A 160 -11.82 -15.65 -42.53
CA PRO A 160 -12.40 -15.59 -43.87
C PRO A 160 -13.55 -16.59 -44.06
N SER A 161 -14.62 -16.18 -44.77
CA SER A 161 -15.82 -16.99 -45.02
C SER A 161 -15.58 -18.42 -45.56
N PRO A 162 -14.60 -18.67 -46.46
CA PRO A 162 -14.35 -20.03 -46.98
C PRO A 162 -13.99 -21.04 -45.88
N SER A 163 -13.29 -20.60 -44.82
CA SER A 163 -12.90 -21.45 -43.69
C SER A 163 -14.11 -21.88 -42.85
N VAL A 164 -15.16 -21.05 -42.78
CA VAL A 164 -16.40 -21.35 -42.06
C VAL A 164 -17.23 -22.40 -42.82
N ASP A 165 -17.20 -22.38 -44.15
CA ASP A 165 -17.93 -23.33 -44.98
C ASP A 165 -17.28 -24.72 -44.98
N LEU A 166 -15.95 -24.80 -44.91
CA LEU A 166 -15.22 -26.06 -44.68
C LEU A 166 -15.62 -26.75 -43.37
N VAL A 167 -15.82 -25.99 -42.29
CA VAL A 167 -16.27 -26.53 -40.99
C VAL A 167 -17.72 -27.01 -41.06
N LYS A 168 -18.61 -26.28 -41.74
CA LYS A 168 -20.00 -26.73 -41.94
C LYS A 168 -20.06 -28.02 -42.74
N VAL A 169 -19.29 -28.11 -43.83
CA VAL A 169 -19.19 -29.31 -44.68
C VAL A 169 -18.67 -30.51 -43.86
N ALA A 170 -17.67 -30.30 -43.00
CA ALA A 170 -17.17 -31.31 -42.09
C ALA A 170 -18.21 -31.77 -41.05
N MET A 171 -19.02 -30.85 -40.49
CA MET A 171 -20.06 -31.18 -39.51
C MET A 171 -21.30 -31.87 -40.11
N THR A 172 -21.52 -31.76 -41.41
CA THR A 172 -22.61 -32.47 -42.12
C THR A 172 -22.21 -33.84 -42.66
N ASN A 173 -20.94 -34.25 -42.54
CA ASN A 173 -20.45 -35.53 -43.02
C ASN A 173 -20.45 -36.59 -41.88
N PRO A 174 -21.29 -37.65 -41.95
CA PRO A 174 -21.45 -38.62 -40.85
C PRO A 174 -20.17 -39.35 -40.45
N GLN A 175 -19.19 -39.44 -41.36
CA GLN A 175 -17.92 -40.11 -41.09
C GLN A 175 -16.93 -39.27 -40.28
N VAL A 176 -17.05 -37.94 -40.32
CA VAL A 176 -16.16 -37.02 -39.58
C VAL A 176 -16.61 -36.87 -38.12
N ALA A 177 -17.91 -37.01 -37.86
CA ALA A 177 -18.49 -36.96 -36.51
C ALA A 177 -18.07 -38.13 -35.59
N GLN A 178 -17.53 -39.22 -36.14
CA GLN A 178 -17.08 -40.40 -35.40
C GLN A 178 -15.55 -40.49 -35.24
N MET A 179 -14.78 -39.56 -35.80
CA MET A 179 -13.32 -39.57 -35.61
C MET A 179 -12.94 -39.00 -34.24
N PRO A 180 -12.06 -39.67 -33.48
CA PRO A 180 -11.67 -39.18 -32.17
C PRO A 180 -10.82 -37.90 -32.30
N TYR A 181 -11.03 -36.97 -31.36
CA TYR A 181 -10.51 -35.59 -31.36
C TYR A 181 -9.01 -35.41 -31.63
N HIS A 182 -8.18 -36.43 -31.40
CA HIS A 182 -6.74 -36.40 -31.62
C HIS A 182 -6.33 -36.52 -33.10
N ALA A 183 -7.25 -36.86 -34.01
CA ALA A 183 -6.95 -37.04 -35.43
C ALA A 183 -6.81 -35.71 -36.22
N PHE A 184 -7.17 -34.56 -35.63
CA PHE A 184 -7.14 -33.25 -36.30
C PHE A 184 -5.85 -32.43 -36.09
N THR A 185 -4.86 -32.92 -35.33
CA THR A 185 -3.68 -32.14 -34.92
C THR A 185 -2.43 -32.34 -35.79
N ALA A 186 -2.59 -32.64 -37.09
CA ALA A 186 -1.49 -32.73 -38.02
C ALA A 186 -1.54 -31.59 -39.05
N THR A 187 -0.93 -30.46 -38.69
CA THR A 187 -0.12 -29.54 -39.52
C THR A 187 -0.16 -28.17 -38.86
N ASN A 188 0.97 -27.81 -38.24
CA ASN A 188 1.53 -26.46 -38.03
C ASN A 188 2.70 -26.60 -37.06
N ASN A 189 3.75 -27.19 -37.61
CA ASN A 189 5.14 -27.10 -37.21
C ASN A 189 5.58 -25.66 -36.91
N THR A 190 5.84 -25.34 -35.65
CA THR A 190 6.98 -24.52 -35.22
C THR A 190 7.47 -25.05 -33.88
N THR A 191 8.48 -25.91 -33.97
CA THR A 191 9.25 -26.46 -32.85
C THR A 191 9.95 -25.33 -32.11
N THR A 192 9.45 -24.95 -30.94
CA THR A 192 10.31 -24.44 -29.86
C THR A 192 10.33 -25.53 -28.80
N SER A 193 11.46 -26.25 -28.80
CA SER A 193 11.89 -27.20 -27.79
C SER A 193 11.66 -26.63 -26.39
N MET A 194 10.71 -27.22 -25.65
CA MET A 194 10.68 -27.14 -24.19
C MET A 194 11.42 -28.36 -23.66
N VAL A 195 12.66 -28.14 -23.24
CA VAL A 195 13.34 -29.02 -22.29
C VAL A 195 12.61 -28.88 -20.95
N PRO A 196 12.22 -29.98 -20.27
CA PRO A 196 11.62 -29.89 -18.95
C PRO A 196 12.72 -29.52 -17.94
N MET A 197 12.61 -28.33 -17.34
CA MET A 197 13.53 -27.84 -16.32
C MET A 197 12.85 -27.98 -14.95
N GLU A 198 12.60 -29.22 -14.54
CA GLU A 198 12.34 -29.59 -13.14
C GLU A 198 13.36 -30.66 -12.78
N ASP A 199 14.39 -30.27 -12.00
CA ASP A 199 15.15 -31.08 -11.01
C ASP A 199 16.56 -30.55 -10.65
N SER A 200 16.92 -29.30 -11.00
CA SER A 200 18.25 -28.74 -10.66
C SER A 200 18.26 -27.72 -9.50
N MET A 201 17.16 -27.46 -8.80
CA MET A 201 17.10 -26.43 -7.73
C MET A 201 16.85 -27.00 -6.32
N TYR A 202 17.19 -28.27 -6.08
CA TYR A 202 17.12 -28.90 -4.75
C TYR A 202 18.41 -29.61 -4.31
N GLN A 203 19.59 -29.12 -4.74
CA GLN A 203 20.89 -29.68 -4.31
C GLN A 203 21.99 -28.62 -4.03
N ASN A 204 21.65 -27.37 -3.66
CA ASN A 204 22.68 -26.36 -3.34
C ASN A 204 22.47 -25.61 -2.01
N PHE A 205 21.79 -26.22 -1.03
CA PHE A 205 21.67 -25.67 0.33
C PHE A 205 22.06 -26.66 1.43
N GLN A 206 23.09 -27.48 1.20
CA GLN A 206 23.82 -28.12 2.29
C GLN A 206 25.23 -28.44 1.81
N SER A 207 26.22 -27.61 2.18
CA SER A 207 27.65 -27.93 2.30
C SER A 207 28.52 -26.69 2.05
N ARG A 208 28.50 -25.68 2.94
CA ARG A 208 29.62 -24.76 3.17
C ARG A 208 29.52 -24.15 4.56
N ASP A 209 29.65 -24.98 5.59
CA ASP A 209 30.08 -24.58 6.93
C ASP A 209 31.03 -25.68 7.42
N ASP A 210 32.29 -25.64 6.95
CA ASP A 210 33.43 -26.06 7.77
C ASP A 210 34.76 -25.69 7.09
N SER A 211 35.51 -24.76 7.71
CA SER A 211 36.96 -24.85 7.95
C SER A 211 37.59 -23.46 8.16
N GLY A 212 38.24 -23.30 9.33
CA GLY A 212 39.46 -22.50 9.42
C GLY A 212 39.44 -21.24 10.30
N HIS A 213 39.42 -21.43 11.63
CA HIS A 213 40.03 -20.49 12.56
C HIS A 213 41.53 -20.81 12.68
N PRO A 214 42.46 -19.84 12.58
CA PRO A 214 43.73 -19.93 13.28
C PRO A 214 43.66 -19.10 14.58
N LYS A 215 44.41 -19.60 15.58
CA LYS A 215 44.73 -18.93 16.84
C LYS A 215 45.66 -17.75 16.62
#